data_AF-A0A2E4I9Z7-F1
#
_entry.id   AF-A0A2E4I9Z7-F1
#
_cell.length_a   1.000
_cell.length_b   1.000
_cell.length_c   1.000
_cell.angle_alpha   90.00
_cell.angle_beta   90.00
_cell.angle_gamma   90.00
#
_symmetry.space_group_name_H-M   'P 1'
#
loop_
_entity.id
_entity.type
_entity.pdbx_description
1 polymer ?
#
loop_
_entity_poly.entity_id
_entity_poly.type
_entity_poly.pdbx_seq_one_letter_code
_entity_poly.pdbx_strand_id
1 'polypeptide(L)'
;MKHEKFIERWKKNKEGGFKRYLISTALVWTLIMFPFFRILHWYFNNKYPFNYSNLWWELPMCFMSGISCALIIWIVNNYLYAKYRGKFTPENHHDHE
;
A
#
# COMPACT_ATOMS: atom_id res chain seq x y z
N MET A 1 15.26 -5.01 19.21
CA MET A 1 14.09 -5.93 19.14
C MET A 1 12.99 -5.56 18.13
N LYS A 2 12.27 -4.42 18.22
CA LYS A 2 11.18 -4.09 17.25
C LYS A 2 11.70 -3.82 15.83
N HIS A 3 12.84 -3.14 15.70
CA HIS A 3 13.45 -2.82 14.40
C HIS A 3 14.04 -4.05 13.69
N GLU A 4 14.68 -4.97 14.41
CA GLU A 4 15.24 -6.20 13.83
C GLU A 4 14.14 -7.08 13.23
N LYS A 5 13.02 -7.25 13.94
CA LYS A 5 11.83 -7.98 13.42
C LYS A 5 11.26 -7.33 12.17
N PHE A 6 11.25 -5.99 12.11
CA PHE A 6 10.85 -5.26 10.89
C PHE A 6 11.83 -5.50 9.74
N ILE A 7 13.14 -5.38 9.99
CA ILE A 7 14.19 -5.59 8.99
C ILE A 7 14.09 -6.99 8.39
N GLU A 8 13.96 -8.03 9.22
CA GLU A 8 13.87 -9.41 8.77
C GLU A 8 12.60 -9.63 7.92
N ARG A 9 11.45 -9.14 8.39
CA ARG A 9 10.18 -9.26 7.67
C ARG A 9 10.20 -8.51 6.35
N TRP A 10 10.73 -7.27 6.33
CA TRP A 10 10.82 -6.47 5.12
C TRP A 10 11.80 -7.07 4.12
N LYS A 11 12.91 -7.65 4.57
CA LYS A 11 13.85 -8.38 3.72
C LYS A 11 13.15 -9.53 2.98
N LYS A 12 12.39 -10.36 3.70
CA LYS A 12 11.59 -11.45 3.10
C LYS A 12 10.57 -10.92 2.07
N ASN A 13 9.89 -9.82 2.38
CA ASN A 13 8.96 -9.19 1.44
C ASN A 13 9.65 -8.67 0.17
N LYS A 14 10.88 -8.15 0.28
CA LYS A 14 11.68 -7.73 -0.87
C LYS A 14 12.13 -8.90 -1.73
N GLU A 15 12.57 -9.99 -1.11
CA GLU A 15 12.95 -11.24 -1.79
C GLU A 15 11.77 -11.86 -2.56
N GLY A 16 10.54 -11.73 -2.02
CA GLY A 16 9.31 -12.14 -2.69
C GLY A 16 8.94 -11.33 -3.94
N GLY A 17 9.62 -10.22 -4.20
CA GLY A 17 9.50 -9.42 -5.41
C GLY A 17 8.47 -8.30 -5.35
N PHE A 18 8.84 -7.15 -5.94
CA PHE A 18 8.03 -5.93 -5.94
C PHE A 18 6.64 -6.11 -6.58
N LYS A 19 6.57 -6.73 -7.77
CA LYS A 19 5.28 -6.93 -8.48
C LYS A 19 4.31 -7.76 -7.66
N ARG A 20 4.80 -8.84 -7.02
CA ARG A 20 3.99 -9.71 -6.17
C ARG A 20 3.46 -8.94 -4.96
N TYR A 21 4.30 -8.13 -4.32
CA TYR A 21 3.91 -7.29 -3.20
C TYR A 21 2.84 -6.25 -3.59
N LEU A 22 3.00 -5.58 -4.74
CA LEU A 22 2.03 -4.61 -5.22
C LEU A 22 0.67 -5.27 -5.46
N ILE A 23 0.64 -6.39 -6.19
CA ILE A 23 -0.62 -7.08 -6.51
C ILE A 23 -1.28 -7.60 -5.22
N SER A 24 -0.54 -8.26 -4.33
CA SER A 24 -1.13 -8.79 -3.10
C SER A 24 -1.68 -7.68 -2.19
N THR A 25 -0.94 -6.59 -2.03
CA THR A 25 -1.37 -5.46 -1.20
C THR A 25 -2.55 -4.74 -1.84
N ALA A 26 -2.56 -4.55 -3.16
CA ALA A 26 -3.68 -3.96 -3.88
C ALA A 26 -4.95 -4.82 -3.81
N LEU A 27 -4.83 -6.15 -3.90
CA LEU A 27 -5.95 -7.07 -3.72
C LEU A 27 -6.54 -6.97 -2.31
N VAL A 28 -5.69 -7.02 -1.28
CA VAL A 28 -6.13 -6.87 0.11
C VAL A 28 -6.81 -5.52 0.33
N TRP A 29 -6.23 -4.44 -0.19
CA TRP A 29 -6.83 -3.10 -0.13
C TRP A 29 -8.20 -3.06 -0.80
N THR A 30 -8.32 -3.64 -1.99
CA THR A 30 -9.58 -3.69 -2.75
C THR A 30 -10.65 -4.45 -1.99
N LEU A 31 -10.31 -5.61 -1.41
CA LEU A 31 -11.23 -6.43 -0.63
C LEU A 31 -11.77 -5.70 0.61
N ILE A 32 -11.00 -4.78 1.18
CA ILE A 32 -11.41 -3.99 2.35
C ILE A 32 -12.19 -2.74 1.92
N MET A 33 -11.66 -1.99 0.95
CA MET A 33 -12.21 -0.69 0.58
C MET A 33 -13.46 -0.78 -0.27
N PHE A 34 -13.57 -1.80 -1.12
CA PHE A 34 -14.75 -2.00 -1.95
C PHE A 34 -16.05 -2.14 -1.12
N PRO A 35 -16.15 -3.06 -0.14
CA PRO A 35 -17.34 -3.13 0.71
C PRO A 35 -17.50 -1.90 1.60
N PHE A 36 -16.40 -1.28 2.05
CA PHE A 36 -16.46 -0.05 2.84
C PHE A 36 -17.13 1.10 2.08
N PHE A 37 -16.72 1.37 0.85
CA PHE A 37 -17.36 2.39 0.01
C PHE A 37 -18.82 2.06 -0.29
N ARG A 38 -19.18 0.78 -0.39
CA ARG A 38 -20.56 0.34 -0.57
C ARG A 38 -21.43 0.63 0.64
N ILE A 39 -20.95 0.31 1.84
CA ILE A 39 -21.65 0.61 3.10
C ILE A 39 -21.79 2.13 3.26
N LEU A 40 -20.73 2.88 2.97
CA LEU A 40 -20.72 4.34 3.01
C LEU A 40 -21.75 4.94 2.05
N HIS A 41 -21.77 4.46 0.80
CA HIS A 41 -22.71 4.91 -0.22
C HIS A 41 -24.15 4.60 0.18
N TRP A 42 -24.42 3.41 0.72
CA TRP A 42 -25.75 3.05 1.22
C TRP A 42 -26.20 3.96 2.36
N TYR A 43 -25.31 4.23 3.33
CA TYR A 43 -25.60 5.09 4.48
C TYR A 43 -25.98 6.51 4.07
N PHE A 44 -25.23 7.12 3.13
CA PHE A 44 -25.46 8.51 2.71
C PHE A 44 -26.51 8.68 1.61
N ASN A 45 -26.66 7.70 0.70
CA ASN A 45 -27.49 7.82 -0.50
C ASN A 45 -28.74 6.94 -0.47
N ASN A 46 -29.27 6.64 0.73
CA ASN A 46 -30.46 5.83 1.03
C ASN A 46 -31.76 6.16 0.24
N LYS A 47 -31.72 7.15 -0.68
CA LYS A 47 -32.82 7.58 -1.54
C LYS A 47 -32.76 7.10 -3.00
N TYR A 48 -31.64 6.54 -3.48
CA TYR A 48 -31.52 6.17 -4.90
C TYR A 48 -31.41 4.65 -5.11
N PRO A 49 -32.16 4.08 -6.09
CA PRO A 49 -32.05 2.67 -6.42
C PRO A 49 -30.62 2.32 -6.83
N PHE A 50 -30.16 1.17 -6.36
CA PHE A 50 -28.79 0.71 -6.54
C PHE A 50 -28.43 0.65 -8.04
N ASN A 51 -27.44 1.44 -8.45
CA ASN A 51 -27.00 1.43 -9.84
C ASN A 51 -25.85 0.42 -10.04
N TYR A 52 -26.20 -0.75 -10.57
CA TYR A 52 -25.23 -1.80 -10.91
C TYR A 52 -24.28 -1.40 -12.05
N SER A 53 -24.56 -0.35 -12.84
CA SER A 53 -23.69 0.08 -13.93
C SER A 53 -22.35 0.64 -13.42
N ASN A 54 -22.33 1.25 -12.24
CA ASN A 54 -21.12 1.85 -11.66
C ASN A 54 -20.16 0.81 -11.06
N LEU A 55 -20.65 -0.42 -10.82
CA LEU A 55 -19.90 -1.51 -10.19
C LEU A 55 -18.68 -1.92 -11.04
N TRP A 56 -18.82 -1.85 -12.36
CA TRP A 56 -17.77 -2.17 -13.33
C TRP A 56 -16.59 -1.19 -13.29
N TRP A 57 -16.81 0.06 -12.87
CA TRP A 57 -15.78 1.08 -12.79
C TRP A 57 -15.20 1.22 -11.37
N GLU A 58 -16.02 1.02 -10.35
CA GLU A 58 -15.59 1.14 -8.96
C GLU A 58 -14.56 0.07 -8.55
N LEU A 59 -14.71 -1.16 -9.03
CA LEU A 59 -13.80 -2.26 -8.66
C LEU A 59 -12.38 -2.04 -9.23
N PRO A 60 -12.18 -1.74 -10.54
CA PRO A 60 -10.86 -1.34 -11.04
C PRO A 60 -10.30 -0.09 -10.38
N MET A 61 -11.12 0.92 -10.07
CA MET A 61 -10.66 2.12 -9.36
C MET A 61 -10.16 1.79 -7.95
N CYS A 62 -10.86 0.95 -7.21
CA CYS A 62 -10.42 0.48 -5.89
C CYS A 62 -9.07 -0.26 -6.00
N PHE A 63 -8.92 -1.10 -7.02
CA PHE A 63 -7.66 -1.80 -7.27
C PHE A 63 -6.51 -0.85 -7.60
N MET A 64 -6.73 0.12 -8.49
CA MET A 64 -5.73 1.14 -8.82
C MET A 64 -5.34 1.97 -7.59
N SER A 65 -6.31 2.35 -6.74
CA SER A 65 -6.02 3.03 -5.47
C SER A 65 -5.17 2.15 -4.54
N GLY A 66 -5.40 0.84 -4.55
CA GLY A 66 -4.60 -0.14 -3.81
C GLY A 66 -3.17 -0.25 -4.32
N ILE A 67 -2.95 -0.17 -5.64
CA ILE A 67 -1.61 -0.12 -6.23
C ILE A 67 -0.88 1.14 -5.78
N SER A 68 -1.53 2.31 -5.85
CA SER A 68 -0.93 3.58 -5.39
C SER A 68 -0.57 3.53 -3.90
N CYS A 69 -1.44 2.96 -3.07
CA CYS A 69 -1.18 2.77 -1.64
C CYS A 69 0.02 1.82 -1.43
N ALA A 70 0.05 0.68 -2.13
CA ALA A 70 1.14 -0.28 -2.04
C ALA A 70 2.49 0.31 -2.48
N LEU A 71 2.50 1.18 -3.49
CA LEU A 71 3.68 1.92 -3.94
C LEU A 71 4.23 2.83 -2.85
N ILE A 72 3.36 3.64 -2.22
CA ILE A 72 3.75 4.54 -1.12
C ILE A 72 4.32 3.72 0.04
N ILE A 73 3.63 2.66 0.46
CA ILE A 73 4.08 1.79 1.54
C ILE A 73 5.43 1.16 1.20
N TRP A 74 5.64 0.74 -0.05
CA TRP A 74 6.91 0.17 -0.50
C TRP A 74 8.07 1.17 -0.41
N ILE A 75 7.85 2.41 -0.85
CA ILE A 75 8.85 3.49 -0.77
C ILE A 75 9.18 3.79 0.69
N VAL A 76 8.15 4.00 1.53
CA VAL A 76 8.31 4.30 2.96
C VAL A 76 9.05 3.16 3.67
N ASN A 77 8.67 1.91 3.44
CA ASN A 77 9.31 0.77 4.08
C ASN A 77 10.76 0.57 3.60
N ASN A 78 11.09 0.87 2.35
CA ASN A 78 12.48 0.86 1.90
C ASN A 78 13.32 1.96 2.55
N TYR A 79 12.76 3.16 2.72
CA TYR A 79 13.42 4.24 3.45
C TYR A 79 13.67 3.83 4.91
N LEU A 80 12.64 3.33 5.61
CA LEU A 80 12.76 2.85 6.98
C LEU A 80 13.76 1.68 7.10
N TYR A 81 13.76 0.77 6.13
CA TYR A 81 14.72 -0.33 6.10
C TYR A 81 16.17 0.15 5.97
N ALA A 82 16.44 1.13 5.10
CA ALA A 82 17.77 1.73 4.97
C ALA A 82 18.19 2.47 6.25
N LYS A 83 17.27 3.23 6.84
CA LYS A 83 17.47 3.95 8.11
C LYS A 83 17.79 2.99 9.26
N TYR A 84 17.00 1.94 9.45
CA TYR A 84 17.19 0.99 10.55
C TYR A 84 18.38 0.04 10.35
N ARG A 85 18.85 -0.17 9.12
CA ARG A 85 20.10 -0.89 8.84
C ARG A 85 21.37 -0.05 9.04
N GLY A 86 21.24 1.21 9.47
CA GLY A 86 22.39 2.10 9.65
C GLY A 86 23.01 2.58 8.33
N LYS A 87 22.30 2.47 7.20
CA LYS A 87 22.76 2.97 5.89
C LYS A 87 22.38 4.42 5.60
N PHE A 88 21.67 5.07 6.52
CA PHE A 88 21.29 6.48 6.46
C PHE A 88 21.91 7.19 7.67
N THR A 89 23.23 7.43 7.60
CA THR A 89 23.91 8.41 8.44
C THR A 89 23.83 9.76 7.73
N PRO A 90 23.29 10.82 8.34
CA PRO A 90 23.32 12.17 7.77
C PRO A 90 24.75 12.74 7.64
N GLU A 91 25.78 12.03 8.11
CA GLU A 91 27.19 12.45 8.07
C GLU A 91 27.92 12.17 6.76
N ASN A 92 27.36 11.41 5.81
CA ASN A 92 28.04 11.11 4.53
C ASN A 92 27.63 12.03 3.37
N HIS A 93 26.95 13.15 3.64
CA HIS A 93 26.60 14.14 2.61
C HIS A 93 27.57 15.33 2.61
N HIS A 94 28.86 15.08 2.83
CA HIS A 94 29.90 16.09 2.68
C HIS A 94 31.05 15.71 1.73
N ASP A 95 31.10 14.48 1.21
CA ASP A 95 32.25 14.04 0.40
C ASP A 95 31.81 13.59 -0.99
N HIS A 96 31.35 14.53 -1.82
CA HIS A 96 31.42 14.43 -3.27
C HIS A 96 31.56 15.84 -3.85
N GLU A 97 32.74 16.44 -3.64
CA GLU A 97 33.39 17.28 -4.66
C GLU A 97 34.00 16.40 -5.76
#